data_AF-A0A6M0LL40-F1
#
_entry.id   AF-A0A6M0LL40-F1
#
_cell.length_a   1.000
_cell.length_b   1.000
_cell.length_c   1.000
_cell.angle_alpha   90.00
_cell.angle_beta   90.00
_cell.angle_gamma   90.00
#
_symmetry.space_group_name_H-M   'P 1'
#
loop_
_entity.id
_entity.type
_entity.pdbx_description
1 polymer ?
#
loop_
_entity_poly.entity_id
_entity_poly.type
_entity_poly.pdbx_seq_one_letter_code
_entity_poly.pdbx_strand_id
1 'polypeptide(L)'
;MRLTLKHRVLKSRARRGWHSFFIEVFDGGKRSYESLDIVADPKDKVHYKDVLNLCRDIVAKRQLEINGIETGLKPVSYMSGDFVMYCQQYPNKVKNKKSRENWWNAINALLKYKPHGVQFGKIDKDWLEGYQEFLLDTYSQNTARCYSTKIRQVIAKAVQDRLIIDNPNKYIKQIPEKEGEIKYLYFEEVMLLDKTRHRHRERQLAFL
;
A
#
# COMPACT_ATOMS: atom_id res chain seq x y z
N MET A 1 23.05 -10.27 2.03
CA MET A 1 22.95 -11.64 1.41
C MET A 1 23.70 -11.70 0.08
N ARG A 2 24.39 -12.80 -0.27
CA ARG A 2 25.20 -12.93 -1.52
C ARG A 2 24.68 -14.05 -2.43
N LEU A 3 24.49 -13.74 -3.72
CA LEU A 3 24.10 -14.69 -4.76
C LEU A 3 25.26 -15.02 -5.69
N THR A 4 25.41 -16.28 -6.09
CA THR A 4 26.43 -16.71 -7.07
C THR A 4 25.82 -17.68 -8.08
N LEU A 5 26.05 -17.45 -9.39
CA LEU A 5 25.63 -18.37 -10.43
C LEU A 5 26.52 -19.62 -10.42
N LYS A 6 25.90 -20.80 -10.43
CA LYS A 6 26.55 -22.10 -10.51
C LYS A 6 25.87 -22.96 -11.57
N HIS A 7 26.53 -24.03 -11.98
CA HIS A 7 25.97 -25.01 -12.88
C HIS A 7 26.40 -26.43 -12.48
N ARG A 8 25.60 -27.41 -12.89
CA ARG A 8 25.92 -28.84 -12.78
C ARG A 8 25.75 -29.52 -14.13
N VAL A 9 26.59 -30.52 -14.38
CA VAL A 9 26.50 -31.33 -15.60
C VAL A 9 25.45 -32.42 -15.42
N LEU A 10 24.51 -32.49 -16.35
CA LEU A 10 23.45 -33.49 -16.36
C LEU A 10 23.99 -34.84 -16.84
N LYS A 11 23.55 -35.90 -16.15
CA LYS A 11 23.91 -37.30 -16.43
C LYS A 11 22.77 -38.10 -17.06
N SER A 12 21.63 -37.48 -17.34
CA SER A 12 20.47 -38.18 -17.91
C SER A 12 20.74 -38.64 -19.34
N ARG A 13 20.09 -39.73 -19.77
CA ARG A 13 20.33 -40.33 -21.09
C ARG A 13 20.04 -39.36 -22.25
N ALA A 14 19.01 -38.51 -22.11
CA ALA A 14 18.59 -37.57 -23.14
C ALA A 14 19.36 -36.23 -23.16
N ARG A 15 19.96 -35.80 -22.03
CA ARG A 15 20.64 -34.50 -21.89
C ARG A 15 22.03 -34.65 -21.30
N ARG A 16 22.73 -35.74 -21.62
CA ARG A 16 24.05 -36.05 -21.06
C ARG A 16 25.05 -34.98 -21.49
N GLY A 17 25.74 -34.36 -20.53
CA GLY A 17 26.72 -33.31 -20.79
C GLY A 17 26.13 -31.90 -20.86
N TRP A 18 24.81 -31.74 -20.81
CA TRP A 18 24.17 -30.43 -20.73
C TRP A 18 24.37 -29.82 -19.34
N HIS A 19 24.41 -28.49 -19.25
CA HIS A 19 24.58 -27.78 -17.99
C HIS A 19 23.23 -27.26 -17.50
N SER A 20 22.88 -27.58 -16.27
CA SER A 20 21.72 -27.02 -15.56
C SER A 20 22.19 -25.94 -14.59
N PHE A 21 21.58 -24.77 -14.67
CA PHE A 21 21.99 -23.59 -13.91
C PHE A 21 21.17 -23.43 -12.62
N PHE A 22 21.84 -22.93 -11.57
CA PHE A 22 21.24 -22.68 -10.27
C PHE A 22 21.95 -21.53 -9.57
N ILE A 23 21.26 -20.93 -8.61
CA ILE A 23 21.79 -19.86 -7.76
C ILE A 23 22.22 -20.47 -6.44
N GLU A 24 23.47 -20.24 -6.05
CA GLU A 24 23.93 -20.41 -4.67
C GLU A 24 23.57 -19.15 -3.88
N VAL A 25 22.77 -19.32 -2.81
CA VAL A 25 22.38 -18.26 -1.89
C VAL A 25 23.18 -18.42 -0.60
N PHE A 26 23.98 -17.42 -0.25
CA PHE A 26 24.70 -17.36 1.02
C PHE A 26 24.11 -16.25 1.89
N ASP A 27 23.52 -16.64 3.02
CA ASP A 27 22.87 -15.73 3.95
C ASP A 27 23.17 -16.13 5.40
N GLY A 28 23.70 -15.19 6.19
CA GLY A 28 23.97 -15.40 7.62
C GLY A 28 24.79 -16.65 7.96
N GLY A 29 25.69 -17.10 7.09
CA GLY A 29 26.49 -18.32 7.27
C GLY A 29 25.84 -19.61 6.79
N LYS A 30 24.59 -19.58 6.31
CA LYS A 30 23.90 -20.73 5.71
C LYS A 30 23.96 -20.66 4.18
N ARG A 31 24.14 -21.83 3.54
CA ARG A 31 24.08 -22.01 2.08
C ARG A 31 22.80 -22.73 1.68
N SER A 32 22.10 -22.19 0.69
CA SER A 32 21.03 -22.89 -0.02
C SER A 32 21.22 -22.76 -1.53
N TYR A 33 20.53 -23.61 -2.28
CA TYR A 33 20.62 -23.67 -3.73
C TYR A 33 19.22 -23.59 -4.34
N GLU A 34 19.04 -22.73 -5.34
CA GLU A 34 17.77 -22.54 -6.05
C GLU A 34 17.97 -22.84 -7.54
N SER A 35 17.19 -23.78 -8.09
CA SER A 35 17.23 -24.09 -9.52
C SER A 35 16.70 -22.90 -10.33
N LEU A 36 17.34 -22.60 -11.46
CA LEU A 36 16.78 -21.68 -12.46
C LEU A 36 15.87 -22.38 -13.47
N ASP A 37 15.82 -23.71 -13.44
CA ASP A 37 15.13 -24.58 -14.42
C ASP A 37 15.56 -24.34 -15.88
N ILE A 38 16.74 -23.72 -16.05
CA ILE A 38 17.38 -23.46 -17.32
C ILE A 38 18.48 -24.50 -17.55
N VAL A 39 18.51 -25.05 -18.76
CA VAL A 39 19.52 -26.02 -19.19
C VAL A 39 20.02 -25.64 -20.58
N ALA A 40 21.33 -25.72 -20.82
CA ALA A 40 21.93 -25.51 -22.14
C ALA A 40 23.00 -26.55 -22.45
N ASP A 41 23.13 -26.90 -23.73
CA ASP A 41 24.22 -27.72 -24.25
C ASP A 41 25.47 -26.85 -24.48
N PRO A 42 26.61 -27.11 -23.81
CA PRO A 42 27.86 -26.40 -24.06
C PRO A 42 28.42 -26.56 -25.48
N LYS A 43 27.97 -27.58 -26.23
CA LYS A 43 28.39 -27.79 -27.63
C LYS A 43 27.83 -26.72 -28.57
N ASP A 44 26.64 -26.21 -28.28
CA ASP A 44 26.08 -25.05 -28.98
C ASP A 44 26.61 -23.77 -28.34
N LYS A 45 27.79 -23.34 -28.78
CA LYS A 45 28.50 -22.20 -28.16
C LYS A 45 27.72 -20.89 -28.19
N VAL A 46 26.90 -20.67 -29.23
CA VAL A 46 26.15 -19.43 -29.40
C VAL A 46 24.99 -19.41 -28.41
N HIS A 47 24.12 -20.42 -28.47
CA HIS A 47 23.00 -20.54 -27.55
C HIS A 47 23.47 -20.65 -26.08
N TYR A 48 24.56 -21.37 -25.82
CA TYR A 48 25.12 -21.48 -24.47
C TYR A 48 25.55 -20.12 -23.91
N LYS A 49 26.17 -19.27 -24.75
CA LYS A 49 26.58 -17.92 -24.34
C LYS A 49 25.37 -17.04 -24.02
N ASP A 50 24.33 -17.11 -24.83
CA ASP A 50 23.09 -16.34 -24.62
C ASP A 50 22.37 -16.78 -23.33
N VAL A 51 22.24 -18.10 -23.12
CA VAL A 51 21.68 -18.66 -21.89
C VAL A 51 22.52 -18.26 -20.67
N LEU A 52 23.84 -18.28 -20.78
CA LEU A 52 24.72 -17.89 -19.68
C LEU A 52 24.57 -16.41 -19.33
N ASN A 53 24.42 -15.54 -20.34
CA ASN A 53 24.16 -14.11 -20.12
C ASN A 53 22.80 -13.89 -19.47
N LEU A 54 21.75 -14.55 -19.95
CA LEU A 54 20.42 -14.52 -19.31
C LEU A 54 20.50 -14.93 -17.83
N CYS A 55 21.20 -16.01 -17.51
CA CYS A 55 21.38 -16.46 -16.13
C CYS A 55 22.13 -15.43 -15.28
N ARG A 56 23.14 -14.75 -15.84
CA ARG A 56 23.87 -13.67 -15.16
C ARG A 56 22.97 -12.47 -14.90
N ASP A 57 22.15 -12.08 -15.86
CA ASP A 57 21.21 -10.95 -15.73
C ASP A 57 20.16 -11.23 -14.65
N ILE A 58 19.64 -12.45 -14.57
CA ILE A 58 18.73 -12.88 -13.50
C ILE A 58 19.40 -12.73 -12.12
N VAL A 59 20.65 -13.20 -11.98
CA VAL A 59 21.40 -13.10 -10.72
C VAL A 59 21.71 -11.63 -10.39
N ALA A 60 22.13 -10.83 -11.36
CA ALA A 60 22.42 -9.41 -11.19
C ALA A 60 21.17 -8.63 -10.76
N LYS A 61 20.02 -8.88 -11.39
CA LYS A 61 18.74 -8.30 -11.02
C LYS A 61 18.36 -8.66 -9.58
N ARG A 62 18.41 -9.94 -9.21
CA ARG A 62 18.11 -10.36 -7.83
C ARG A 62 19.10 -9.77 -6.81
N GLN A 63 20.39 -9.66 -7.14
CA GLN A 63 21.37 -9.03 -6.27
C GLN A 63 21.10 -7.53 -6.09
N LEU A 64 20.65 -6.83 -7.13
CA LEU A 64 20.19 -5.44 -7.03
C LEU A 64 18.93 -5.32 -6.17
N GLU A 65 17.99 -6.26 -6.28
CA GLU A 65 16.79 -6.30 -5.42
C GLU A 65 17.17 -6.47 -3.94
N ILE A 66 18.12 -7.35 -3.63
CA ILE A 66 18.64 -7.57 -2.27
C ILE A 66 19.37 -6.34 -1.75
N ASN A 67 20.29 -5.78 -2.53
CA ASN A 67 21.07 -4.59 -2.15
C ASN A 67 20.15 -3.36 -2.00
N GLY A 68 19.12 -3.26 -2.85
CA GLY A 68 18.06 -2.28 -2.74
C GLY A 68 17.28 -2.42 -1.43
N ILE A 69 16.89 -3.64 -1.05
CA ILE A 69 16.23 -3.90 0.24
C ILE A 69 17.14 -3.50 1.42
N GLU A 70 18.45 -3.76 1.35
CA GLU A 70 19.45 -3.40 2.37
C GLU A 70 19.69 -1.87 2.46
N THR A 71 19.58 -1.14 1.35
CA THR A 71 19.72 0.33 1.27
C THR A 71 18.39 1.10 1.40
N GLY A 72 17.25 0.41 1.52
CA GLY A 72 15.92 1.00 1.62
C GLY A 72 15.21 1.28 0.28
N LEU A 73 15.84 0.99 -0.85
CA LEU A 73 15.29 1.06 -2.21
C LEU A 73 14.69 -0.31 -2.61
N LYS A 74 13.42 -0.56 -2.33
CA LYS A 74 12.76 -1.81 -2.78
C LYS A 74 12.47 -1.81 -4.29
N PRO A 75 12.43 -3.00 -4.95
CA PRO A 75 12.16 -3.09 -6.38
C PRO A 75 10.74 -2.67 -6.76
N VAL A 76 10.61 -2.17 -8.00
CA VAL A 76 9.39 -1.65 -8.65
C VAL A 76 8.18 -2.60 -8.52
N SER A 77 8.40 -3.91 -8.39
CA SER A 77 7.35 -4.92 -8.22
C SER A 77 6.47 -4.65 -6.99
N TYR A 78 7.03 -4.21 -5.85
CA TYR A 78 6.22 -3.89 -4.66
C TYR A 78 5.37 -2.63 -4.82
N MET A 79 5.77 -1.72 -5.72
CA MET A 79 5.01 -0.51 -6.03
C MET A 79 3.79 -0.78 -6.90
N SER A 80 3.73 -1.92 -7.60
CA SER A 80 2.60 -2.29 -8.47
C SER A 80 1.38 -2.82 -7.73
N GLY A 81 1.47 -3.02 -6.41
CA GLY A 81 0.32 -3.40 -5.58
C GLY A 81 -0.76 -2.32 -5.55
N ASP A 82 -2.02 -2.73 -5.45
CA ASP A 82 -3.15 -1.80 -5.37
C ASP A 82 -3.30 -1.23 -3.95
N PHE A 83 -3.05 0.07 -3.84
CA PHE A 83 -3.19 0.85 -2.61
C PHE A 83 -4.63 0.84 -2.08
N VAL A 84 -5.65 0.78 -2.94
CA VAL A 84 -7.05 0.76 -2.50
C VAL A 84 -7.36 -0.54 -1.77
N MET A 85 -6.92 -1.68 -2.32
CA MET A 85 -7.02 -2.98 -1.67
C MET A 85 -6.30 -3.00 -0.32
N TYR A 86 -5.16 -2.34 -0.22
CA TYR A 86 -4.44 -2.18 1.04
C TYR A 86 -5.23 -1.34 2.07
N CYS A 87 -5.89 -0.25 1.64
CA CYS A 87 -6.77 0.55 2.49
C CYS A 87 -7.95 -0.24 3.06
N GLN A 88 -8.53 -1.17 2.28
CA GLN A 88 -9.69 -1.97 2.68
C GLN A 88 -9.43 -2.90 3.88
N GLN A 89 -8.18 -3.13 4.27
CA GLN A 89 -7.83 -3.96 5.43
C GLN A 89 -8.02 -3.26 6.79
N TYR A 90 -8.12 -1.93 6.80
CA TYR A 90 -8.13 -1.13 8.03
C TYR A 90 -9.46 -1.11 8.78
N PRO A 91 -10.64 -0.99 8.13
CA PRO A 91 -11.93 -0.99 8.83
C PRO A 91 -12.10 -2.20 9.76
N ASN A 92 -11.66 -3.38 9.32
CA ASN A 92 -11.80 -4.64 10.07
C ASN A 92 -11.01 -4.64 11.39
N LYS A 93 -9.99 -3.80 11.52
CA LYS A 93 -9.18 -3.66 12.75
C LYS A 93 -9.84 -2.73 13.78
N VAL A 94 -10.88 -2.01 13.41
CA VAL A 94 -11.54 -1.00 14.27
C VAL A 94 -12.67 -1.64 15.06
N LYS A 95 -12.57 -1.62 16.40
CA LYS A 95 -13.58 -2.20 17.30
C LYS A 95 -14.89 -1.40 17.33
N ASN A 96 -14.80 -0.07 17.37
CA ASN A 96 -15.96 0.81 17.44
C ASN A 96 -16.72 0.85 16.09
N LYS A 97 -18.03 0.52 16.11
CA LYS A 97 -18.88 0.43 14.91
C LYS A 97 -18.92 1.73 14.10
N LYS A 98 -19.22 2.86 14.74
CA LYS A 98 -19.32 4.18 14.08
C LYS A 98 -17.99 4.60 13.45
N SER A 99 -16.89 4.32 14.15
CA SER A 99 -15.55 4.58 13.62
C SER A 99 -15.24 3.71 12.41
N ARG A 100 -15.63 2.43 12.43
CA ARG A 100 -15.49 1.50 11.30
C ARG A 100 -16.29 1.97 10.09
N GLU A 101 -17.52 2.44 10.28
CA GLU A 101 -18.35 3.01 9.21
C GLU A 101 -17.69 4.25 8.60
N ASN A 102 -17.13 5.15 9.42
CA ASN A 102 -16.38 6.31 8.92
C ASN A 102 -15.16 5.91 8.07
N TRP A 103 -14.46 4.84 8.45
CA TRP A 103 -13.37 4.29 7.64
C TRP A 103 -13.86 3.75 6.28
N TRP A 104 -14.96 3.00 6.27
CA TRP A 104 -15.58 2.54 5.01
C TRP A 104 -16.00 3.71 4.12
N ASN A 105 -16.58 4.76 4.69
CA ASN A 105 -16.96 5.94 3.92
C ASN A 105 -15.75 6.64 3.30
N ALA A 106 -14.62 6.74 4.01
CA ALA A 106 -13.38 7.29 3.46
C ALA A 106 -12.84 6.44 2.29
N ILE A 107 -12.90 5.11 2.41
CA ILE A 107 -12.48 4.18 1.36
C ILE A 107 -13.41 4.25 0.15
N ASN A 108 -14.72 4.40 0.37
CA ASN A 108 -15.67 4.60 -0.71
C ASN A 108 -15.42 5.92 -1.45
N ALA A 109 -15.04 6.99 -0.74
CA ALA A 109 -14.61 8.24 -1.37
C ALA A 109 -13.33 8.04 -2.21
N LEU A 110 -12.37 7.25 -1.71
CA LEU A 110 -11.17 6.89 -2.48
C LEU A 110 -11.52 6.07 -3.74
N LEU A 111 -12.45 5.11 -3.65
CA LEU A 111 -12.93 4.33 -4.80
C LEU A 111 -13.66 5.20 -5.83
N LYS A 112 -14.37 6.26 -5.40
CA LYS A 112 -14.95 7.23 -6.35
C LYS A 112 -13.87 8.00 -7.10
N TYR A 113 -12.79 8.38 -6.43
CA TYR A 113 -11.67 9.09 -7.04
C TYR A 113 -10.82 8.18 -7.96
N LYS A 114 -10.62 6.91 -7.56
CA LYS A 114 -9.89 5.88 -8.32
C LYS A 114 -10.68 4.57 -8.38
N PRO A 115 -11.67 4.46 -9.28
CA PRO A 115 -12.52 3.26 -9.38
C PRO A 115 -11.77 1.98 -9.75
N HIS A 116 -10.65 2.12 -10.47
CA HIS A 116 -9.82 0.99 -10.92
C HIS A 116 -8.60 0.75 -10.01
N GLY A 117 -8.59 1.32 -8.81
CA GLY A 117 -7.45 1.22 -7.90
C GLY A 117 -6.32 2.19 -8.27
N VAL A 118 -5.23 2.14 -7.50
CA VAL A 118 -4.02 2.93 -7.78
C VAL A 118 -2.81 2.22 -7.20
N GLN A 119 -1.71 2.23 -7.95
CA GLN A 119 -0.46 1.62 -7.52
C GLN A 119 0.24 2.46 -6.44
N PHE A 120 0.91 1.83 -5.48
CA PHE A 120 1.70 2.55 -4.46
C PHE A 120 2.74 3.50 -5.06
N GLY A 121 3.36 3.12 -6.18
CA GLY A 121 4.35 3.97 -6.88
C GLY A 121 3.76 5.23 -7.52
N LYS A 122 2.43 5.37 -7.57
CA LYS A 122 1.71 6.56 -8.05
C LYS A 122 1.20 7.44 -6.91
N ILE A 123 1.46 7.07 -5.66
CA ILE A 123 1.07 7.85 -4.49
C ILE A 123 2.21 8.82 -4.15
N ASP A 124 2.17 9.98 -4.78
CA ASP A 124 3.10 11.08 -4.58
C ASP A 124 2.37 12.33 -4.03
N LYS A 125 3.10 13.46 -4.01
CA LYS A 125 2.56 14.75 -3.60
C LYS A 125 1.31 15.08 -4.44
N ASP A 126 1.46 15.15 -5.76
CA ASP A 126 0.42 15.67 -6.64
C ASP A 126 -0.84 14.78 -6.63
N TRP A 127 -0.67 13.46 -6.46
CA TRP A 127 -1.79 12.56 -6.24
C TRP A 127 -2.57 12.88 -4.97
N LEU A 128 -1.88 13.14 -3.85
CA LEU A 128 -2.52 13.44 -2.57
C LEU A 128 -3.20 14.81 -2.58
N GLU A 129 -2.62 15.78 -3.28
CA GLU A 129 -3.19 17.12 -3.50
C GLU A 129 -4.49 17.01 -4.30
N GLY A 130 -4.46 16.34 -5.46
CA GLY A 130 -5.66 16.11 -6.28
C GLY A 130 -6.75 15.30 -5.56
N TYR A 131 -6.37 14.37 -4.68
CA TYR A 131 -7.34 13.68 -3.82
C TYR A 131 -7.99 14.62 -2.79
N GLN A 132 -7.22 15.51 -2.16
CA GLN A 132 -7.77 16.50 -1.23
C GLN A 132 -8.72 17.49 -1.94
N GLU A 133 -8.37 17.93 -3.15
CA GLU A 133 -9.23 18.78 -3.99
C GLU A 133 -10.55 18.08 -4.34
N PHE A 134 -10.48 16.84 -4.83
CA PHE A 134 -11.68 16.01 -5.09
C PHE A 134 -12.57 15.90 -3.84
N LEU A 135 -11.98 15.68 -2.67
CA LEU A 135 -12.73 15.57 -1.42
C LEU A 135 -13.43 16.88 -1.05
N LEU A 136 -12.78 18.02 -1.26
CA LEU A 136 -13.34 19.35 -0.99
C LEU A 136 -14.46 19.72 -1.96
N ASP A 137 -14.39 19.26 -3.20
CA ASP A 137 -15.46 19.45 -4.20
C ASP A 137 -16.69 18.57 -3.92
N THR A 138 -16.45 17.34 -3.43
CA THR A 138 -17.52 16.35 -3.25
C THR A 138 -18.18 16.38 -1.86
N TYR A 139 -17.46 16.81 -0.82
CA TYR A 139 -17.90 16.67 0.56
C TYR A 139 -17.72 17.96 1.35
N SER A 140 -18.49 18.11 2.44
CA SER A 140 -18.28 19.20 3.39
C SER A 140 -16.84 19.18 3.94
N GLN A 141 -16.28 20.35 4.25
CA GLN A 141 -14.87 20.49 4.66
C GLN A 141 -14.45 19.55 5.80
N ASN A 142 -15.28 19.38 6.83
CA ASN A 142 -14.97 18.48 7.95
C ASN A 142 -15.06 17.00 7.56
N THR A 143 -15.99 16.64 6.67
CA THR A 143 -16.06 15.30 6.09
C THR A 143 -14.82 15.01 5.22
N ALA A 144 -14.45 15.96 4.35
CA ALA A 144 -13.26 15.90 3.50
C ALA A 144 -11.99 15.75 4.34
N ARG A 145 -11.82 16.57 5.39
CA ARG A 145 -10.72 16.46 6.36
C ARG A 145 -10.68 15.09 7.03
N CYS A 146 -11.82 14.57 7.46
CA CYS A 146 -11.91 13.26 8.10
C CYS A 146 -11.44 12.14 7.15
N TYR A 147 -11.94 12.12 5.91
CA TYR A 147 -11.57 11.12 4.91
C TYR A 147 -10.10 11.24 4.49
N SER A 148 -9.64 12.46 4.22
CA SER A 148 -8.21 12.72 3.93
C SER A 148 -7.33 12.24 5.07
N THR A 149 -7.70 12.50 6.33
CA THR A 149 -6.93 12.05 7.50
C THR A 149 -6.80 10.53 7.53
N LYS A 150 -7.87 9.79 7.20
CA LYS A 150 -7.81 8.33 7.13
C LYS A 150 -6.86 7.84 6.05
N ILE A 151 -6.91 8.41 4.84
CA ILE A 151 -6.01 8.02 3.77
C ILE A 151 -4.55 8.38 4.11
N ARG A 152 -4.30 9.56 4.68
CA ARG A 152 -2.97 9.98 5.14
C ARG A 152 -2.39 9.04 6.21
N GLN A 153 -3.23 8.49 7.10
CA GLN A 153 -2.82 7.45 8.06
C GLN A 153 -2.36 6.17 7.34
N VAL A 154 -3.10 5.74 6.32
CA VAL A 154 -2.73 4.56 5.54
C VAL A 154 -1.45 4.80 4.71
N ILE A 155 -1.27 6.00 4.15
CA ILE A 155 -0.02 6.40 3.48
C ILE A 155 1.16 6.33 4.45
N ALA A 156 1.03 6.91 5.65
CA ALA A 156 2.10 6.86 6.65
C ALA A 156 2.47 5.42 7.03
N LYS A 157 1.46 4.53 7.14
CA LYS A 157 1.70 3.11 7.40
C LYS A 157 2.32 2.38 6.19
N ALA A 158 1.90 2.70 4.97
CA ALA A 158 2.51 2.18 3.75
C ALA A 158 3.99 2.60 3.61
N VAL A 159 4.36 3.80 4.07
CA VAL A 159 5.76 4.23 4.16
C VAL A 159 6.53 3.40 5.20
N GLN A 160 5.95 3.17 6.39
CA GLN A 160 6.56 2.31 7.41
C GLN A 160 6.75 0.87 6.90
N ASP A 161 5.79 0.35 6.14
CA ASP A 161 5.84 -0.99 5.53
C ASP A 161 6.75 -1.00 4.27
N ARG A 162 7.35 0.15 3.92
CA ARG A 162 8.22 0.37 2.77
C ARG A 162 7.57 0.03 1.43
N LEU A 163 6.27 0.29 1.29
CA LEU A 163 5.50 0.20 0.05
C LEU A 163 5.51 1.52 -0.72
N ILE A 164 5.66 2.64 0.00
CA ILE A 164 5.88 3.99 -0.53
C ILE A 164 7.27 4.44 -0.07
N ILE A 165 8.10 4.96 -0.98
CA ILE A 165 9.48 5.39 -0.66
C ILE A 165 9.48 6.71 0.11
N ASP A 166 8.82 7.72 -0.44
CA ASP A 166 8.80 9.06 0.15
C ASP A 166 7.38 9.42 0.60
N ASN A 167 7.27 10.03 1.77
CA ASN A 167 5.99 10.29 2.40
C ASN A 167 5.37 11.59 1.87
N PRO A 168 4.33 11.56 1.02
CA PRO A 168 3.74 12.77 0.46
C PRO A 168 3.11 13.68 1.52
N ASN A 169 2.78 13.13 2.70
CA ASN A 169 2.25 13.90 3.83
C ASN A 169 3.20 15.02 4.30
N LYS A 170 4.51 14.93 4.02
CA LYS A 170 5.50 15.94 4.41
C LYS A 170 5.38 17.23 3.59
N TYR A 171 4.91 17.12 2.35
CA TYR A 171 4.91 18.24 1.40
C TYR A 171 3.55 18.93 1.26
N ILE A 172 2.50 18.34 1.83
CA ILE A 172 1.13 18.84 1.69
C ILE A 172 0.50 19.01 3.06
N LYS A 173 -0.01 20.21 3.31
CA LYS A 173 -0.78 20.52 4.52
C LYS A 173 -2.09 19.74 4.55
N GLN A 174 -2.59 19.45 5.74
CA GLN A 174 -3.89 18.81 5.84
C GLN A 174 -5.00 19.84 5.58
N ILE A 175 -6.15 19.37 5.07
CA ILE A 175 -7.38 20.18 4.97
C ILE A 175 -7.68 20.77 6.35
N PRO A 176 -7.78 22.11 6.50
CA PRO A 176 -8.02 22.73 7.80
C PRO A 176 -9.38 22.33 8.38
N GLU A 177 -9.48 22.30 9.70
CA GLU A 177 -10.76 22.07 10.37
C GLU A 177 -11.61 23.33 10.25
N LYS A 178 -12.90 23.15 9.97
CA LYS A 178 -13.87 24.24 10.10
C LYS A 178 -14.56 24.06 11.44
N GLU A 179 -14.41 25.02 12.34
CA GLU A 179 -15.19 25.02 13.57
C GLU A 179 -16.68 25.02 13.22
N GLY A 180 -17.41 24.09 13.83
CA GLY A 180 -18.85 24.07 13.72
C GLY A 180 -19.44 25.13 14.65
N GLU A 181 -20.49 25.80 14.20
CA GLU A 181 -21.32 26.58 15.11
C GLU A 181 -22.06 25.63 16.05
N ILE A 182 -21.67 25.65 17.32
CA ILE A 182 -22.46 24.98 18.36
C ILE A 182 -23.63 25.88 18.69
N LYS A 183 -24.84 25.45 18.36
CA LYS A 183 -26.07 26.14 18.76
C LYS A 183 -26.50 25.63 20.14
N TYR A 184 -26.73 26.56 21.06
CA TYR A 184 -27.26 26.28 22.38
C TYR A 184 -28.74 26.63 22.40
N LEU A 185 -29.50 25.92 23.25
CA LEU A 185 -30.87 26.32 23.56
C LEU A 185 -30.83 27.32 24.72
N TYR A 186 -31.57 28.43 24.56
CA TYR A 186 -31.82 29.36 25.65
C TYR A 186 -32.86 28.79 26.62
N PHE A 187 -32.90 29.31 27.85
CA PHE A 187 -33.83 28.86 28.89
C PHE A 187 -35.29 28.79 28.42
N GLU A 188 -35.72 29.81 27.68
CA GLU A 188 -37.08 29.90 27.11
C GLU A 188 -37.34 28.79 26.08
N GLU A 189 -36.35 28.46 25.26
CA GLU A 189 -36.42 27.39 24.27
C GLU A 189 -36.42 26.01 24.93
N VAL A 190 -35.70 25.85 26.05
CA VAL A 190 -35.75 24.63 26.87
C VAL A 190 -37.14 24.46 27.50
N MET A 191 -37.74 25.52 28.04
CA MET A 191 -39.12 25.48 28.56
C MET A 191 -40.15 25.18 27.48
N LEU A 192 -39.97 25.74 26.28
CA LEU A 192 -40.83 25.45 25.14
C LEU A 192 -40.66 23.99 24.69
N LEU A 193 -39.43 23.48 24.70
CA LEU A 193 -39.12 22.10 24.37
C LEU A 193 -39.81 21.15 25.35
N ASP A 194 -39.79 21.40 26.66
CA ASP A 194 -40.48 20.57 27.67
C ASP A 194 -41.99 20.45 27.42
N LYS A 195 -42.64 21.57 27.09
CA LYS A 195 -44.09 21.64 26.84
C LYS A 195 -44.50 21.03 25.51
N THR A 196 -43.56 20.80 24.59
CA THR A 196 -43.84 20.30 23.26
C THR A 196 -43.79 18.76 23.23
N ARG A 197 -44.84 18.11 22.72
CA ARG A 197 -44.89 16.65 22.64
C ARG A 197 -43.86 16.15 21.62
N HIS A 198 -42.77 15.54 22.09
CA HIS A 198 -41.71 15.01 21.24
C HIS A 198 -41.81 13.48 21.09
N ARG A 199 -41.63 12.98 19.86
CA ARG A 199 -41.64 11.53 19.55
C ARG A 199 -40.62 10.70 20.34
N HIS A 200 -39.49 11.29 20.75
CA HIS A 200 -38.37 10.61 21.40
C HIS A 200 -38.06 11.30 22.72
N ARG A 201 -38.80 10.93 23.78
CA ARG A 201 -38.70 11.57 25.10
C ARG A 201 -37.29 11.50 25.70
N GLU A 202 -36.55 10.42 25.47
CA GLU A 202 -35.16 10.27 25.93
C GLU A 202 -34.23 11.35 25.38
N ARG A 203 -34.43 11.77 24.11
CA ARG A 203 -33.63 12.85 23.52
C ARG A 203 -34.04 14.20 24.04
N GLN A 204 -35.33 14.41 24.31
CA GLN A 204 -35.85 15.62 24.92
C GLN A 204 -35.25 15.82 26.32
N LEU A 205 -35.23 14.76 27.14
CA LEU A 205 -34.63 14.76 28.48
C LEU A 205 -33.13 15.04 28.50
N ALA A 206 -32.39 14.83 27.41
CA ALA A 206 -30.98 15.17 27.35
C ALA A 206 -30.72 16.69 27.37
N PHE A 207 -31.77 17.50 27.14
CA PHE A 207 -31.72 18.97 27.14
C PHE A 207 -32.47 19.60 28.31
N LEU A 208 -33.21 18.81 29.12
CA LEU A 208 -34.01 19.25 30.28
C LEU A 208 -33.27 18.92 31.58
#